data_AF-A0A374PC80-F1
#
_entry.id   AF-A0A374PC80-F1
#
_cell.length_a   1.000
_cell.length_b   1.000
_cell.length_c   1.000
_cell.angle_alpha   90.00
_cell.angle_beta   90.00
_cell.angle_gamma   90.00
#
_symmetry.space_group_name_H-M   'P 1'
#
loop_
_entity.id
_entity.type
_entity.pdbx_description
1 polymer ?
#
loop_
_entity_poly.entity_id
_entity_poly.type
_entity_poly.pdbx_seq_one_letter_code
_entity_poly.pdbx_strand_id
1 'polypeptide(L)'
;MDSMEQIYLSHAKTVYAFLLTKTQNPDLAEELTQETFYQAVKSIHKFKEQSRVSTWLCGIARNVWFDHLRKQKGRADFEEAEEIAVPSAEEEVFCSWDQLSVMKLLHHLEDPMREVMYLRLTGSLTFGQIGEIMGKSENWARVTFYRGKERIVKEAKENETEHTL
;
A
#
# COMPACT_ATOMS: atom_id res chain seq x y z
N MET A 1 11.52 -23.77 -0.63
CA MET A 1 10.88 -22.66 -1.35
C MET A 1 9.40 -22.99 -1.43
N ASP A 2 8.54 -22.12 -0.91
CA ASP A 2 7.10 -22.30 -0.98
C ASP A 2 6.65 -22.40 -2.44
N SER A 3 5.57 -23.14 -2.70
CA SER A 3 5.01 -23.19 -4.05
C SER A 3 4.48 -21.81 -4.44
N MET A 4 4.43 -21.51 -5.74
CA MET A 4 3.86 -20.23 -6.20
C MET A 4 2.41 -20.04 -5.73
N GLU A 5 1.65 -21.13 -5.62
CA GLU A 5 0.30 -21.11 -5.08
C GLU A 5 0.27 -20.61 -3.63
N GLN A 6 1.17 -21.11 -2.78
CA GLN A 6 1.29 -20.64 -1.39
C GLN A 6 1.70 -19.17 -1.30
N ILE A 7 2.65 -18.75 -2.16
CA ILE A 7 3.08 -17.36 -2.28
C ILE A 7 1.90 -16.47 -2.69
N TYR A 8 1.10 -16.91 -3.66
CA TYR A 8 -0.10 -16.18 -4.11
C TYR A 8 -1.12 -16.04 -2.97
N LEU A 9 -1.51 -17.14 -2.34
CA LEU A 9 -2.51 -17.13 -1.26
C LEU A 9 -2.08 -16.25 -0.08
N SER A 10 -0.77 -16.18 0.20
CA SER A 10 -0.21 -15.41 1.31
C SER A 10 -0.03 -13.93 1.02
N HIS A 11 0.13 -13.54 -0.26
CA HIS A 11 0.57 -12.19 -0.62
C HIS A 11 -0.32 -11.44 -1.61
N ALA A 12 -1.30 -12.10 -2.23
CA ALA A 12 -2.18 -11.45 -3.22
C ALA A 12 -2.90 -10.23 -2.65
N LYS A 13 -3.41 -10.31 -1.42
CA LYS A 13 -4.06 -9.17 -0.74
C LYS A 13 -3.12 -7.98 -0.55
N THR A 14 -1.86 -8.23 -0.19
CA THR A 14 -0.84 -7.19 0.00
C THR A 14 -0.51 -6.50 -1.33
N VAL A 15 -0.29 -7.28 -2.39
CA VAL A 15 0.00 -6.76 -3.73
C VAL A 15 -1.17 -5.97 -4.28
N TYR A 16 -2.39 -6.52 -4.16
CA TYR A 16 -3.62 -5.84 -4.57
C TYR A 16 -3.81 -4.52 -3.84
N ALA A 17 -3.64 -4.50 -2.51
CA ALA A 17 -3.76 -3.26 -1.73
C ALA A 17 -2.74 -2.19 -2.16
N PHE A 18 -1.51 -2.60 -2.43
CA PHE A 18 -0.49 -1.69 -2.95
C PHE A 18 -0.85 -1.13 -4.34
N LEU A 19 -1.38 -1.96 -5.24
CA LEU A 19 -1.78 -1.50 -6.58
C LEU A 19 -3.06 -0.68 -6.54
N LEU A 20 -3.97 -0.95 -5.62
CA LEU A 20 -5.19 -0.16 -5.43
C LEU A 20 -4.87 1.27 -5.01
N THR A 21 -3.84 1.50 -4.19
CA THR A 21 -3.44 2.87 -3.82
C THR A 21 -2.91 3.66 -5.02
N LYS A 22 -2.22 2.98 -5.94
CA LYS A 22 -1.64 3.59 -7.14
C LYS A 22 -2.69 3.86 -8.23
N THR A 23 -3.55 2.89 -8.47
CA THR A 23 -4.53 2.92 -9.56
C THR A 23 -5.80 3.67 -9.19
N GLN A 24 -6.19 3.63 -7.90
CA GLN A 24 -7.50 4.07 -7.41
C GLN A 24 -8.68 3.44 -8.20
N ASN A 25 -8.44 2.28 -8.83
CA ASN A 25 -9.40 1.57 -9.66
C ASN A 25 -9.30 0.06 -9.32
N PRO A 26 -10.35 -0.53 -8.71
CA PRO A 26 -10.34 -1.94 -8.31
C PRO A 26 -10.05 -2.91 -9.46
N ASP A 27 -10.69 -2.71 -10.61
CA ASP A 27 -10.54 -3.60 -11.78
C ASP A 27 -9.10 -3.57 -12.30
N LEU A 28 -8.52 -2.36 -12.40
CA LEU A 28 -7.14 -2.19 -12.82
C LEU A 28 -6.16 -2.72 -11.76
N ALA A 29 -6.44 -2.54 -10.47
CA ALA A 29 -5.62 -3.10 -9.41
C ALA A 29 -5.60 -4.62 -9.45
N GLU A 30 -6.74 -5.26 -9.74
CA GLU A 30 -6.83 -6.71 -9.92
C GLU A 30 -6.03 -7.17 -11.13
N GLU A 31 -6.18 -6.52 -12.28
CA GLU A 31 -5.42 -6.83 -13.50
C GLU A 31 -3.91 -6.74 -13.25
N LEU A 32 -3.44 -5.65 -12.66
CA LEU A 32 -2.02 -5.46 -12.36
C LEU A 32 -1.51 -6.43 -11.28
N THR A 33 -2.38 -6.88 -10.37
CA THR A 33 -2.04 -7.92 -9.40
C THR A 33 -1.75 -9.24 -10.11
N GLN A 34 -2.63 -9.64 -11.03
CA GLN A 34 -2.44 -10.85 -11.83
C GLN A 34 -1.13 -10.77 -12.64
N GLU A 35 -0.87 -9.64 -13.30
CA GLU A 35 0.38 -9.41 -14.04
C GLU A 35 1.61 -9.46 -13.11
N THR A 36 1.50 -8.94 -11.89
CA THR A 36 2.58 -9.01 -10.90
C THR A 36 2.96 -10.45 -10.59
N PHE A 37 1.99 -11.32 -10.32
CA PHE A 37 2.26 -12.73 -10.04
C PHE A 37 2.74 -13.50 -11.26
N TYR A 38 2.27 -13.14 -12.46
CA TYR A 38 2.82 -13.68 -13.70
C TYR A 38 4.32 -13.35 -13.87
N GLN A 39 4.71 -12.10 -13.61
CA GLN A 39 6.13 -11.70 -13.62
C GLN A 39 6.93 -12.33 -12.48
N ALA A 40 6.31 -12.51 -11.31
CA ALA A 40 6.92 -13.21 -10.18
C ALA A 40 7.27 -14.67 -10.54
N VAL A 41 6.35 -15.41 -11.17
CA VAL A 41 6.62 -16.77 -11.68
C VAL A 41 7.83 -16.78 -12.60
N LYS A 42 7.92 -15.83 -13.52
CA LYS A 42 9.03 -15.76 -14.48
C LYS A 42 10.36 -15.39 -13.83
N SER A 43 10.36 -14.68 -12.71
CA SER A 43 11.56 -14.14 -12.07
C SER A 43 11.94 -14.80 -10.75
N ILE A 44 11.14 -15.76 -10.27
CA ILE A 44 11.33 -16.44 -8.98
C ILE A 44 12.71 -17.09 -8.83
N HIS A 45 13.28 -17.60 -9.92
CA HIS A 45 14.64 -18.19 -9.95
C HIS A 45 15.76 -17.17 -9.68
N LYS A 46 15.47 -15.86 -9.77
CA LYS A 46 16.41 -14.77 -9.48
C LYS A 46 16.24 -14.22 -8.07
N PHE A 47 15.21 -14.63 -7.34
CA PHE A 47 14.98 -14.17 -5.98
C PHE A 47 16.04 -14.78 -5.06
N LYS A 48 16.90 -13.92 -4.51
CA LYS A 48 18.05 -14.34 -3.67
C LYS A 48 17.75 -14.34 -2.18
N GLU A 49 16.47 -14.26 -1.78
CA GLU A 49 16.03 -14.19 -0.37
C GLU A 49 16.69 -13.06 0.45
N GLN A 50 17.21 -12.03 -0.22
CA GLN A 50 17.84 -10.86 0.42
C GLN A 50 16.82 -9.85 0.97
N SER A 51 15.54 -10.06 0.66
CA SER A 51 14.41 -9.30 1.18
C SER A 51 13.24 -10.26 1.42
N ARG A 52 12.23 -9.83 2.16
CA ARG A 52 11.00 -10.62 2.33
C ARG A 52 10.26 -10.74 0.99
N VAL A 53 9.58 -11.87 0.78
CA VAL A 53 8.78 -12.13 -0.44
C VAL A 53 7.78 -11.00 -0.71
N SER A 54 7.14 -10.45 0.32
CA SER A 54 6.23 -9.31 0.17
C SER A 54 6.91 -8.05 -0.38
N THR A 55 8.12 -7.72 0.11
CA THR A 55 8.90 -6.57 -0.37
C THR A 55 9.30 -6.78 -1.83
N TRP A 56 9.73 -8.00 -2.17
CA TRP A 56 10.07 -8.37 -3.54
C TRP A 56 8.86 -8.28 -4.49
N LEU A 57 7.71 -8.83 -4.10
CA LEU A 57 6.47 -8.76 -4.88
C LEU A 57 5.98 -7.32 -5.07
N CYS A 58 6.01 -6.47 -4.04
CA CYS A 58 5.67 -5.05 -4.19
C CYS A 58 6.65 -4.30 -5.11
N GLY A 59 7.93 -4.72 -5.14
CA GLY A 59 8.90 -4.22 -6.12
C GLY A 59 8.53 -4.58 -7.56
N ILE A 60 8.06 -5.82 -7.80
CA ILE A 60 7.53 -6.23 -9.11
C ILE A 60 6.26 -5.44 -9.44
N ALA A 61 5.32 -5.33 -8.50
CA ALA A 61 4.08 -4.59 -8.68
C ALA A 61 4.32 -3.13 -9.06
N ARG A 62 5.32 -2.48 -8.44
CA ARG A 62 5.75 -1.13 -8.78
C ARG A 62 6.24 -1.03 -10.21
N ASN A 63 7.04 -1.99 -10.67
CA ASN A 63 7.51 -2.03 -12.05
C ASN A 63 6.36 -2.25 -13.03
N VAL A 64 5.44 -3.18 -12.72
CA VAL A 64 4.22 -3.44 -13.49
C VAL A 64 3.36 -2.18 -13.61
N TRP A 65 3.17 -1.46 -12.51
CA TRP A 65 2.49 -0.17 -12.50
C TRP A 65 3.20 0.87 -13.37
N PHE A 66 4.52 1.01 -13.26
CA PHE A 66 5.27 1.95 -14.10
C PHE A 66 5.25 1.58 -15.57
N ASP A 67 5.26 0.29 -15.90
CA ASP A 67 5.11 -0.17 -17.28
C ASP A 67 3.72 0.11 -17.82
N HIS A 68 2.67 -0.08 -17.00
CA HIS A 68 1.30 0.31 -17.33
C HIS A 68 1.21 1.82 -17.57
N LEU A 69 1.76 2.63 -16.65
CA LEU A 69 1.84 4.07 -16.80
C LEU A 69 2.60 4.47 -18.06
N ARG A 70 3.73 3.83 -18.39
CA ARG A 70 4.51 4.15 -19.60
C ARG A 70 3.73 3.84 -20.88
N LYS A 71 2.96 2.74 -20.89
CA LYS A 71 2.09 2.36 -22.01
C LYS A 71 0.91 3.33 -22.17
N GLN A 72 0.38 3.87 -21.06
CA GLN A 72 -0.61 4.95 -21.10
C GLN A 72 0.03 6.31 -21.47
N LYS A 73 1.21 6.59 -20.92
CA LYS A 73 1.98 7.82 -21.03
C LYS A 73 3.00 7.72 -22.17
N GLY A 74 2.47 7.76 -23.39
CA GLY A 74 3.01 8.69 -24.38
C GLY A 74 2.92 10.18 -23.95
N ARG A 75 2.73 10.50 -22.65
CA ARG A 75 2.52 11.83 -22.05
C ARG A 75 2.79 11.83 -20.52
N ALA A 76 3.92 12.44 -20.13
CA ALA A 76 4.32 12.98 -18.82
C ALA A 76 5.00 12.07 -17.77
N ASP A 77 5.94 12.65 -17.03
CA ASP A 77 6.73 12.06 -15.93
C ASP A 77 5.98 12.10 -14.57
N PHE A 78 6.50 11.42 -13.56
CA PHE A 78 6.13 11.61 -12.15
C PHE A 78 7.40 11.78 -11.31
N GLU A 79 7.50 12.91 -10.61
CA GLU A 79 8.56 13.24 -9.66
C GLU A 79 8.14 12.99 -8.20
N GLU A 80 9.19 12.85 -7.39
CA GLU A 80 9.35 12.36 -6.02
C GLU A 80 9.03 13.40 -4.94
N ALA A 81 8.83 12.99 -3.68
CA ALA A 81 8.73 13.92 -2.53
C ALA A 81 9.23 13.36 -1.18
N GLU A 82 9.63 14.30 -0.33
CA GLU A 82 10.57 14.31 0.81
C GLU A 82 10.15 13.69 2.16
N GLU A 83 11.14 13.55 3.07
CA GLU A 83 11.04 13.08 4.45
C GLU A 83 10.64 14.17 5.46
N ILE A 84 9.85 13.82 6.50
CA ILE A 84 9.56 14.65 7.68
C ILE A 84 9.56 13.78 8.96
N ALA A 85 10.07 14.33 10.08
CA ALA A 85 10.27 13.69 11.39
C ALA A 85 9.01 13.63 12.32
N VAL A 86 9.07 12.76 13.36
CA VAL A 86 7.99 12.29 14.27
C VAL A 86 8.14 12.75 15.73
N PRO A 87 7.04 12.62 16.51
CA PRO A 87 7.06 12.03 17.84
C PRO A 87 6.22 10.73 17.97
N SER A 88 6.70 9.84 18.83
CA SER A 88 6.20 8.49 19.16
C SER A 88 4.99 8.51 20.11
N ALA A 89 4.01 7.61 19.91
CA ALA A 89 3.71 6.47 20.81
C ALA A 89 2.31 5.84 20.53
N GLU A 90 2.30 4.50 20.60
CA GLU A 90 1.23 3.55 20.98
C GLU A 90 0.07 3.17 20.03
N GLU A 91 -0.19 1.86 20.09
CA GLU A 91 -0.95 1.00 19.21
C GLU A 91 -2.47 0.97 19.46
N GLU A 92 -3.13 0.28 18.53
CA GLU A 92 -4.52 -0.19 18.52
C GLU A 92 -5.61 0.79 18.08
N VAL A 93 -6.73 0.17 17.69
CA VAL A 93 -7.98 0.73 17.14
C VAL A 93 -8.02 0.90 15.61
N PHE A 94 -8.25 -0.22 14.91
CA PHE A 94 -9.04 -0.22 13.67
C PHE A 94 -9.89 -1.50 13.46
N CYS A 95 -9.96 -2.40 14.44
CA CYS A 95 -10.62 -3.70 14.30
C CYS A 95 -12.16 -3.66 14.19
N SER A 96 -12.81 -2.49 14.28
CA SER A 96 -14.27 -2.36 14.31
C SER A 96 -14.91 -1.66 13.11
N TRP A 97 -14.14 -1.29 12.08
CA TRP A 97 -14.65 -0.54 10.94
C TRP A 97 -14.91 -1.48 9.76
N ASP A 98 -16.08 -1.34 9.12
CA ASP A 98 -16.39 -2.06 7.88
C ASP A 98 -15.33 -1.76 6.82
N GLN A 99 -14.84 -2.81 6.15
CA GLN A 99 -13.74 -2.73 5.20
C GLN A 99 -14.04 -1.70 4.10
N LEU A 100 -15.30 -1.62 3.66
CA LEU A 100 -15.72 -0.69 2.61
C LEU A 100 -15.70 0.77 3.08
N SER A 101 -16.03 1.02 4.34
CA SER A 101 -15.97 2.35 4.97
C SER A 101 -14.53 2.82 5.18
N VAL A 102 -13.64 1.92 5.62
CA VAL A 102 -12.20 2.22 5.74
C VAL A 102 -11.61 2.57 4.38
N MET A 103 -11.93 1.80 3.33
CA MET A 103 -11.42 2.06 1.98
C MET A 103 -11.85 3.44 1.46
N LYS A 104 -13.11 3.84 1.67
CA LYS A 104 -13.62 5.17 1.31
C LYS A 104 -12.89 6.29 2.03
N LEU A 105 -12.63 6.14 3.33
CA LEU A 105 -11.90 7.16 4.10
C LEU A 105 -10.44 7.24 3.67
N LEU A 106 -9.81 6.09 3.42
CA LEU A 106 -8.44 6.04 2.90
C LEU A 106 -8.31 6.67 1.51
N HIS A 107 -9.35 6.61 0.66
CA HIS A 107 -9.31 7.24 -0.67
C HIS A 107 -9.16 8.76 -0.62
N HIS A 108 -9.66 9.42 0.43
CA HIS A 108 -9.57 10.87 0.60
C HIS A 108 -8.23 11.32 1.19
N LEU A 109 -7.40 10.39 1.68
CA LEU A 109 -6.04 10.70 2.09
C LEU A 109 -5.15 10.95 0.88
N GLU A 110 -4.34 12.00 1.00
CA GLU A 110 -3.26 12.29 0.07
C GLU A 110 -2.11 11.29 0.23
N ASP A 111 -1.40 11.02 -0.87
CA ASP A 111 -0.13 10.31 -0.80
C ASP A 111 0.90 11.21 -0.08
N PRO A 112 1.78 10.65 0.76
CA PRO A 112 2.07 9.23 0.96
C PRO A 112 1.25 8.53 2.06
N MET A 113 0.36 9.25 2.78
CA MET A 113 -0.36 8.72 3.93
C MET A 113 -1.26 7.54 3.57
N ARG A 114 -2.01 7.68 2.47
CA ARG A 114 -2.88 6.63 1.95
C ARG A 114 -2.12 5.33 1.71
N GLU A 115 -1.01 5.38 0.99
CA GLU A 115 -0.21 4.19 0.65
C GLU A 115 0.27 3.44 1.89
N VAL A 116 0.82 4.18 2.86
CA VAL A 116 1.29 3.61 4.12
C VAL A 116 0.15 2.94 4.89
N MET A 117 -1.03 3.57 4.94
CA MET A 117 -2.18 3.02 5.65
C MET A 117 -2.72 1.75 4.98
N TYR A 118 -2.83 1.71 3.65
CA TYR A 118 -3.20 0.49 2.93
C TYR A 118 -2.19 -0.64 3.15
N LEU A 119 -0.90 -0.37 2.98
CA LEU A 119 0.15 -1.38 3.19
C LEU A 119 0.13 -1.95 4.62
N ARG A 120 -0.19 -1.11 5.62
CA ARG A 120 -0.28 -1.52 7.03
C ARG A 120 -1.57 -2.28 7.35
N LEU A 121 -2.72 -1.76 6.92
CA LEU A 121 -4.04 -2.26 7.33
C LEU A 121 -4.48 -3.50 6.55
N THR A 122 -4.24 -3.53 5.23
CA THR A 122 -4.65 -4.66 4.37
C THR A 122 -3.50 -5.58 4.00
N GLY A 123 -2.27 -5.06 3.97
CA GLY A 123 -1.07 -5.83 3.62
C GLY A 123 -0.39 -6.54 4.80
N SER A 124 -0.82 -6.25 6.04
CA SER A 124 -0.21 -6.73 7.29
C SER A 124 1.32 -6.52 7.36
N LEU A 125 1.84 -5.51 6.68
CA LEU A 125 3.27 -5.23 6.61
C LEU A 125 3.76 -4.50 7.85
N THR A 126 4.99 -4.80 8.28
CA THR A 126 5.68 -4.03 9.33
C THR A 126 6.08 -2.65 8.79
N PHE A 127 6.24 -1.66 9.68
CA PHE A 127 6.71 -0.34 9.27
C PHE A 127 8.07 -0.38 8.57
N GLY A 128 8.97 -1.31 8.94
CA GLY A 128 10.23 -1.53 8.24
C GLY A 128 10.03 -1.96 6.79
N GLN A 129 9.15 -2.94 6.54
CA GLN A 129 8.82 -3.38 5.18
C GLN A 129 8.17 -2.27 4.35
N ILE A 130 7.30 -1.47 4.97
CA ILE A 130 6.67 -0.32 4.31
C ILE A 130 7.73 0.71 3.91
N GLY A 131 8.67 1.03 4.81
CA GLY A 131 9.81 1.88 4.51
C GLY A 131 10.62 1.36 3.32
N GLU A 132 10.98 0.07 3.31
CA GLU A 132 11.70 -0.56 2.19
C GLU A 132 10.95 -0.42 0.85
N ILE A 133 9.65 -0.72 0.82
CA ILE A 133 8.81 -0.62 -0.38
C ILE A 133 8.74 0.83 -0.88
N MET A 134 8.64 1.77 0.06
CA MET A 134 8.48 3.19 -0.21
C MET A 134 9.81 3.93 -0.44
N GLY A 135 10.96 3.27 -0.27
CA GLY A 135 12.28 3.90 -0.36
C GLY A 135 12.54 4.90 0.77
N LYS A 136 11.95 4.69 1.96
CA LYS A 136 12.02 5.59 3.12
C LYS A 136 12.40 4.82 4.38
N SER A 137 12.70 5.52 5.48
CA SER A 137 12.98 4.88 6.76
C SER A 137 11.74 4.24 7.41
N GLU A 138 11.95 3.21 8.24
CA GLU A 138 10.87 2.63 9.08
C GLU A 138 10.17 3.70 9.93
N ASN A 139 10.97 4.63 10.46
CA ASN A 139 10.47 5.72 11.28
C ASN A 139 9.54 6.64 10.49
N TRP A 140 9.91 7.00 9.25
CA TRP A 140 9.05 7.74 8.34
C TRP A 140 7.72 7.02 8.06
N ALA A 141 7.74 5.69 7.85
CA ALA A 141 6.52 4.92 7.64
C ALA A 141 5.62 4.96 8.88
N ARG A 142 6.21 4.85 10.08
CA ARG A 142 5.49 4.98 11.35
C ARG A 142 4.83 6.36 11.49
N VAL A 143 5.58 7.46 11.26
CA VAL A 143 5.05 8.84 11.27
C VAL A 143 3.82 8.96 10.40
N THR A 144 4.00 8.55 9.14
CA THR A 144 3.07 8.77 8.06
C THR A 144 1.77 8.00 8.34
N PHE A 145 1.89 6.79 8.89
CA PHE A 145 0.74 6.01 9.35
C PHE A 145 -0.06 6.73 10.45
N TYR A 146 0.62 7.22 11.50
CA TYR A 146 -0.07 7.86 12.62
C TYR A 146 -0.73 9.18 12.22
N ARG A 147 -0.10 9.97 11.35
CA ARG A 147 -0.72 11.19 10.78
C ARG A 147 -1.95 10.88 9.94
N GLY A 148 -1.88 9.84 9.11
CA GLY A 148 -3.03 9.37 8.34
C GLY A 148 -4.16 8.92 9.27
N LYS A 149 -3.84 8.18 10.33
CA LYS A 149 -4.80 7.76 11.38
C LYS A 149 -5.50 8.96 12.02
N GLU A 150 -4.74 9.97 12.46
CA GLU A 150 -5.31 11.18 13.07
C GLU A 150 -6.27 11.90 12.12
N ARG A 151 -5.92 11.99 10.83
CA ARG A 151 -6.77 12.62 9.82
C ARG A 151 -8.08 11.85 9.60
N ILE A 152 -8.04 10.52 9.48
CA ILE A 152 -9.26 9.71 9.37
C ILE A 152 -10.13 9.85 10.61
N VAL A 153 -9.55 9.78 11.81
CA VAL A 153 -10.31 9.91 13.07
C VAL A 153 -10.99 11.28 13.16
N LYS A 154 -10.34 12.33 12.67
CA LYS A 154 -10.93 13.68 12.61
C LYS A 154 -12.11 13.73 11.63
N GLU A 155 -11.91 13.27 10.39
CA GLU A 155 -12.95 13.27 9.35
C GLU A 155 -14.14 12.38 9.75
N ALA A 156 -13.90 11.25 10.40
CA ALA A 156 -14.92 10.38 10.95
C ALA A 156 -15.84 11.09 11.96
N LYS A 157 -15.25 11.84 12.91
CA LYS A 157 -16.01 12.59 13.92
C LYS A 157 -16.81 13.74 13.32
N GLU A 158 -16.25 14.42 12.33
CA GLU A 158 -16.93 15.52 11.62
C GLU A 158 -18.17 14.98 10.87
N ASN A 159 -18.05 13.83 10.20
CA ASN A 159 -19.17 13.19 9.51
C ASN A 159 -20.27 12.64 10.45
N GLU A 160 -19.93 12.18 11.67
CA GLU A 160 -20.93 11.80 12.68
C GLU A 160 -21.74 13.00 13.20
N THR A 161 -21.14 14.20 13.18
CA THR A 161 -21.77 15.42 13.70
C THR A 161 -22.81 15.99 12.71
N GLU A 162 -22.62 15.80 11.40
CA GLU A 162 -23.56 16.25 10.36
C GLU A 162 -24.82 15.38 10.22
N HIS A 163 -24.82 14.14 10.72
CA HIS A 163 -26.01 13.25 10.66
C HIS A 163 -26.97 13.39 11.86
N THR A 164 -26.70 14.32 12.78
CA THR A 164 -27.54 14.57 13.98
C THR A 164 -28.26 15.93 13.94
N LEU A 165 -28.19 16.68 12.81
CA LEU A 165 -28.90 17.95 12.60
C LEU A 165 -29.89 17.82 11.43
#